data_AF-A0A379TLA2-F1
#
_entry.id   AF-A0A379TLA2-F1
#
_cell.length_a   1.000
_cell.length_b   1.000
_cell.length_c   1.000
_cell.angle_alpha   90.00
_cell.angle_beta   90.00
_cell.angle_gamma   90.00
#
_symmetry.space_group_name_H-M   'P 1'
#
loop_
_entity.id
_entity.type
_entity.pdbx_description
1 polymer ?
#
loop_
_entity_poly.entity_id
_entity_poly.type
_entity_poly.pdbx_seq_one_letter_code
_entity_poly.pdbx_strand_id
1 'polypeptide(L)'
;MPSNTARCGGVIYPIADSLARSFDSHPEDESRSKIGTFLITCIGNINDVTAALFMTGYTGNLLAVKLAANAGVTLSWGSWFMAALLPCLVSLLIVPLLVYWLTRPEIKHTPDAPDLARKELAQMGSMARGEWLMLATVGVFAGAVDFWRHARRGCHYGLFCRLSILLLSGVLTWEDVKSEKGAWDTLIWFAALLMMANQLKKLGFTSWFGNLIGDSIGSTMHGTSWVIILLLLNAAYFYTHYFFASGNAQIAALYAVFLGVGLHLNIPAAPMALMLAFTSSLYCSLTQYTHARGPFFLALAMCRRESGGERDLLSASLIRRSF
;
A
#
# COMPACT_ATOMS: atom_id res chain seq x y z
N MET A 1 1.32 -2.81 -10.63
CA MET A 1 2.65 -2.42 -10.11
C MET A 1 2.71 -2.78 -8.62
N PRO A 2 3.73 -3.51 -8.16
CA PRO A 2 3.75 -4.10 -6.82
C PRO A 2 4.23 -3.17 -5.69
N SER A 3 4.74 -1.99 -6.03
CA SER A 3 5.17 -0.98 -5.06
C SER A 3 4.13 0.13 -4.97
N ASN A 4 3.61 0.32 -3.76
CA ASN A 4 2.68 1.40 -3.44
C ASN A 4 3.33 2.78 -3.73
N THR A 5 4.60 2.92 -3.37
CA THR A 5 5.40 4.13 -3.59
C THR A 5 5.66 4.39 -5.07
N ALA A 6 6.01 3.37 -5.85
CA ALA A 6 6.28 3.53 -7.28
C ALA A 6 5.02 3.93 -8.06
N ARG A 7 3.85 3.37 -7.70
CA ARG A 7 2.56 3.77 -8.27
C ARG A 7 2.25 5.22 -7.97
N CYS A 8 2.22 5.57 -6.69
CA CYS A 8 1.82 6.90 -6.27
C CYS A 8 2.84 7.96 -6.72
N GLY A 9 4.11 7.81 -6.35
CA GLY A 9 5.12 8.84 -6.60
C GLY A 9 5.73 8.83 -8.00
N GLY A 10 5.83 7.66 -8.65
CA GLY A 10 6.49 7.53 -9.94
C GLY A 10 5.59 7.77 -11.15
N VAL A 11 4.30 7.41 -11.05
CA VAL A 11 3.38 7.45 -12.21
C VAL A 11 2.21 8.38 -11.96
N ILE A 12 1.45 8.15 -10.91
CA ILE A 12 0.13 8.81 -10.78
C ILE A 12 0.28 10.25 -10.28
N TYR A 13 1.23 10.54 -9.38
CA TYR A 13 1.47 11.88 -8.87
C TYR A 13 1.93 12.87 -9.95
N PRO A 14 2.93 12.58 -10.81
CA PRO A 14 3.30 13.50 -11.89
C PRO A 14 2.16 13.82 -12.85
N ILE A 15 1.30 12.84 -13.16
CA ILE A 15 0.10 13.05 -13.99
C ILE A 15 -0.87 13.99 -13.30
N ALA A 16 -1.12 13.78 -12.01
CA ALA A 16 -2.02 14.62 -11.21
C ALA A 16 -1.51 16.06 -11.06
N ASP A 17 -0.21 16.23 -10.80
CA ASP A 17 0.45 17.54 -10.70
C ASP A 17 0.40 18.27 -12.05
N SER A 18 0.73 17.57 -13.15
CA SER A 18 0.62 18.15 -14.49
C SER A 18 -0.80 18.61 -14.81
N LEU A 19 -1.82 17.79 -14.47
CA LEU A 19 -3.22 18.15 -14.69
C LEU A 19 -3.63 19.35 -13.83
N ALA A 20 -3.23 19.38 -12.55
CA ALA A 20 -3.50 20.50 -11.66
C ALA A 20 -2.89 21.80 -12.20
N ARG A 21 -1.64 21.78 -12.66
CA ARG A 21 -0.96 22.93 -13.26
C ARG A 21 -1.63 23.40 -14.55
N SER A 22 -2.13 22.49 -15.39
CA SER A 22 -2.89 22.86 -16.59
C SER A 22 -4.20 23.61 -16.28
N PHE A 23 -4.76 23.41 -15.08
CA PHE A 23 -5.91 24.15 -14.57
C PHE A 23 -5.54 25.35 -13.70
N ASP A 24 -4.29 25.79 -13.75
CA ASP A 24 -3.77 26.91 -12.95
C ASP A 24 -4.04 26.71 -11.45
N SER A 25 -3.92 25.46 -11.00
CA SER A 25 -4.02 25.04 -9.60
C SER A 25 -2.62 24.71 -9.10
N HIS A 26 -1.94 25.71 -8.56
CA HIS A 26 -0.58 25.57 -8.05
C HIS A 26 -0.57 25.13 -6.58
N PRO A 27 0.42 24.33 -6.15
CA PRO A 27 0.58 23.97 -4.74
C PRO A 27 0.74 25.16 -3.80
N GLU A 28 1.35 26.23 -4.30
CA GLU A 28 1.98 27.26 -3.49
C GLU A 28 1.06 28.41 -3.08
N ASP A 29 -0.13 28.49 -3.66
CA ASP A 29 -1.07 29.57 -3.42
C ASP A 29 -2.46 29.03 -3.03
N GLU A 30 -3.43 29.93 -2.89
CA GLU A 30 -4.82 29.54 -2.63
C GLU A 30 -5.43 28.76 -3.81
N SER A 31 -4.87 28.87 -5.02
CA SER A 31 -5.38 28.20 -6.21
C SER A 31 -5.32 26.66 -6.13
N ARG A 32 -4.57 26.09 -5.17
CA ARG A 32 -4.56 24.64 -4.88
C ARG A 32 -5.93 24.02 -4.61
N SER A 33 -6.92 24.80 -4.15
CA SER A 33 -8.30 24.34 -3.92
C SER A 33 -9.10 24.17 -5.21
N LYS A 34 -8.65 24.76 -6.33
CA LYS A 34 -9.34 24.68 -7.62
C LYS A 34 -9.57 23.23 -8.04
N ILE A 35 -8.51 22.43 -8.06
CA ILE A 35 -8.58 20.99 -8.39
C ILE A 35 -7.44 20.15 -7.79
N GLY A 36 -6.26 20.72 -7.58
CA GLY A 36 -5.05 19.97 -7.17
C GLY A 36 -5.19 19.25 -5.83
N THR A 37 -5.79 19.90 -4.83
CA THR A 37 -6.03 19.29 -3.51
C THR A 37 -6.95 18.07 -3.62
N PHE A 38 -8.01 18.14 -4.43
CA PHE A 38 -8.91 17.03 -4.67
C PHE A 38 -8.19 15.86 -5.36
N LEU A 39 -7.47 16.12 -6.45
CA LEU A 39 -6.78 15.09 -7.23
C LEU A 39 -5.76 14.33 -6.37
N ILE A 40 -4.88 15.06 -5.69
CA ILE A 40 -3.77 14.43 -4.95
C ILE A 40 -4.30 13.66 -3.72
N THR A 41 -5.31 14.19 -3.03
CA THR A 41 -5.97 13.49 -1.92
C THR A 41 -6.69 12.23 -2.40
N CYS A 42 -7.45 12.32 -3.48
CA CYS A 42 -8.22 11.21 -4.01
C CYS A 42 -7.31 10.09 -4.50
N ILE A 43 -6.26 10.42 -5.26
CA ILE A 43 -5.28 9.49 -5.78
C ILE A 43 -4.55 8.76 -4.65
N GLY A 44 -4.12 9.46 -3.61
CA GLY A 44 -3.44 8.85 -2.46
C GLY A 44 -4.30 7.77 -1.81
N ASN A 45 -5.56 8.09 -1.50
CA ASN A 45 -6.46 7.14 -0.85
C ASN A 45 -6.86 5.97 -1.77
N ILE A 46 -7.11 6.21 -3.07
CA ILE A 46 -7.38 5.15 -4.04
C ILE A 46 -6.17 4.21 -4.18
N ASN A 47 -4.97 4.77 -4.20
CA ASN A 47 -3.74 3.99 -4.27
C ASN A 47 -3.60 3.05 -3.06
N ASP A 48 -3.94 3.50 -1.86
CA ASP A 48 -3.92 2.68 -0.64
C ASP A 48 -5.02 1.60 -0.65
N VAL A 49 -6.24 1.93 -1.08
CA VAL A 49 -7.33 0.95 -1.23
C VAL A 49 -6.97 -0.13 -2.25
N THR A 50 -6.38 0.25 -3.39
CA THR A 50 -5.91 -0.73 -4.38
C THR A 50 -4.69 -1.52 -3.89
N ALA A 51 -3.89 -0.97 -2.97
CA ALA A 51 -2.81 -1.70 -2.30
C ALA A 51 -3.36 -2.79 -1.37
N ALA A 52 -4.48 -2.54 -0.68
CA ALA A 52 -5.19 -3.54 0.12
C ALA A 52 -5.85 -4.63 -0.74
N LEU A 53 -6.44 -4.25 -1.88
CA LEU A 53 -7.15 -5.17 -2.78
C LEU A 53 -6.27 -6.32 -3.29
N PHE A 54 -5.03 -5.99 -3.68
CA PHE A 54 -4.10 -6.99 -4.23
C PHE A 54 -3.04 -7.36 -3.20
N MET A 55 -2.88 -8.67 -2.96
CA MET A 55 -1.81 -9.22 -2.11
C MET A 55 -0.41 -8.72 -2.51
N THR A 56 -0.21 -8.46 -3.81
CA THR A 56 1.05 -7.96 -4.36
C THR A 56 1.07 -6.44 -4.54
N GLY A 57 0.03 -5.71 -4.10
CA GLY A 57 -0.09 -4.25 -4.30
C GLY A 57 0.73 -3.43 -3.31
N TYR A 58 1.09 -4.03 -2.17
CA TYR A 58 1.94 -3.44 -1.16
C TYR A 58 2.96 -4.46 -0.65
N THR A 59 4.20 -4.03 -0.54
CA THR A 59 5.33 -4.81 -0.02
C THR A 59 5.04 -5.40 1.37
N GLY A 60 4.39 -4.63 2.25
CA GLY A 60 4.00 -5.09 3.59
C GLY A 60 3.00 -6.25 3.59
N ASN A 61 2.15 -6.38 2.56
CA ASN A 61 1.19 -7.48 2.47
C ASN A 61 1.90 -8.82 2.30
N LEU A 62 2.97 -8.86 1.51
CA LEU A 62 3.78 -10.07 1.32
C LEU A 62 4.50 -10.47 2.61
N LEU A 63 4.97 -9.48 3.39
CA LEU A 63 5.57 -9.72 4.70
C LEU A 63 4.53 -10.28 5.68
N ALA A 64 3.34 -9.68 5.76
CA ALA A 64 2.24 -10.15 6.60
C ALA A 64 1.86 -11.60 6.27
N VAL A 65 1.77 -11.97 4.99
CA VAL A 65 1.50 -13.35 4.56
C VAL A 65 2.58 -14.31 5.04
N LYS A 66 3.86 -13.93 4.97
CA LYS A 66 4.96 -14.78 5.44
C LYS A 66 4.94 -14.95 6.97
N LEU A 67 4.67 -13.88 7.71
CA LEU A 67 4.52 -13.94 9.16
C LEU A 67 3.28 -14.73 9.60
N ALA A 68 2.17 -14.62 8.86
CA ALA A 68 0.97 -15.43 9.08
C ALA A 68 1.25 -16.93 8.82
N ALA A 69 1.98 -17.25 7.76
CA ALA A 69 2.38 -18.62 7.47
C ALA A 69 3.25 -19.22 8.59
N ASN A 70 4.14 -18.41 9.20
CA ASN A 70 4.90 -18.83 10.37
C ASN A 70 3.98 -19.15 11.57
N ALA A 71 2.82 -18.52 11.69
CA ALA A 71 1.81 -18.82 12.71
C ALA A 71 0.84 -19.95 12.31
N GLY A 72 1.07 -20.64 11.19
CA GLY A 72 0.23 -21.72 10.69
C GLY A 72 -0.95 -21.26 9.81
N VAL A 73 -1.02 -19.97 9.46
CA VAL A 73 -2.09 -19.40 8.64
C VAL A 73 -1.62 -19.24 7.19
N THR A 74 -2.10 -20.10 6.30
CA THR A 74 -1.75 -20.03 4.87
C THR A 74 -2.74 -19.14 4.11
N LEU A 75 -2.29 -17.95 3.70
CA LEU A 75 -3.06 -17.04 2.85
C LEU A 75 -2.64 -17.20 1.39
N SER A 76 -3.60 -17.52 0.52
CA SER A 76 -3.40 -17.56 -0.92
C SER A 76 -3.76 -16.23 -1.58
N TRP A 77 -3.24 -15.97 -2.79
CA TRP A 77 -3.60 -14.77 -3.55
C TRP A 77 -5.12 -14.68 -3.81
N GLY A 78 -5.75 -15.81 -4.19
CA GLY A 78 -7.19 -15.85 -4.47
C GLY A 78 -8.04 -15.61 -3.23
N SER A 79 -7.68 -16.21 -2.08
CA SER A 79 -8.39 -15.98 -0.82
C SER A 79 -8.25 -14.52 -0.34
N TRP A 80 -7.08 -13.92 -0.53
CA TRP A 80 -6.85 -12.51 -0.23
C TRP A 80 -7.75 -11.61 -1.08
N PHE A 81 -7.73 -11.82 -2.40
CA PHE A 81 -8.52 -11.03 -3.34
C PHE A 81 -10.01 -11.13 -3.03
N MET A 82 -10.55 -12.32 -2.81
CA MET A 82 -11.96 -12.51 -2.48
C MET A 82 -12.34 -11.85 -1.15
N ALA A 83 -11.48 -11.92 -0.14
CA ALA A 83 -11.71 -11.25 1.15
C ALA A 83 -11.67 -9.71 1.03
N ALA A 84 -10.80 -9.18 0.18
CA ALA A 84 -10.61 -7.75 0.00
C ALA A 84 -11.58 -7.11 -1.01
N LEU A 85 -12.15 -7.89 -1.94
CA LEU A 85 -12.90 -7.38 -3.08
C LEU A 85 -14.08 -6.49 -2.67
N LEU A 86 -14.99 -7.03 -1.85
CA LEU A 86 -16.18 -6.31 -1.41
C LEU A 86 -15.84 -5.02 -0.62
N PRO A 87 -15.01 -5.07 0.45
CA PRO A 87 -14.69 -3.85 1.19
C PRO A 87 -13.92 -2.83 0.32
N CYS A 88 -13.00 -3.26 -0.54
CA CYS A 88 -12.28 -2.34 -1.41
C CYS A 88 -13.19 -1.70 -2.46
N LEU A 89 -14.13 -2.44 -3.07
CA LEU A 89 -15.09 -1.85 -4.02
C LEU A 89 -15.97 -0.80 -3.36
N VAL A 90 -16.44 -1.08 -2.15
CA VAL A 90 -17.19 -0.10 -1.34
C VAL A 90 -16.34 1.13 -1.05
N SER A 91 -15.07 0.94 -0.63
CA SER A 91 -14.15 2.05 -0.40
C SER A 91 -13.83 2.83 -1.68
N LEU A 92 -13.68 2.18 -2.84
CA LEU A 92 -13.43 2.84 -4.12
C LEU A 92 -14.60 3.72 -4.57
N LEU A 93 -15.83 3.42 -4.13
CA LEU A 93 -16.99 4.27 -4.38
C LEU A 93 -17.09 5.40 -3.34
N ILE A 94 -16.97 5.07 -2.06
CA ILE A 94 -17.23 6.01 -0.95
C ILE A 94 -16.10 7.03 -0.78
N VAL A 95 -14.84 6.61 -0.87
CA VAL A 95 -13.69 7.48 -0.58
C VAL A 95 -13.63 8.67 -1.53
N PRO A 96 -13.77 8.52 -2.87
CA PRO A 96 -13.76 9.69 -3.76
C PRO A 96 -14.91 10.66 -3.48
N LEU A 97 -16.09 10.15 -3.11
CA LEU A 97 -17.25 10.98 -2.75
C LEU A 97 -17.00 11.77 -1.46
N LEU A 98 -16.41 11.13 -0.44
CA LEU A 98 -16.02 11.79 0.80
C LEU A 98 -14.95 12.85 0.56
N VAL A 99 -13.93 12.53 -0.25
CA VAL A 99 -12.86 13.48 -0.60
C VAL A 99 -13.43 14.65 -1.40
N TYR A 100 -14.35 14.41 -2.33
CA TYR A 100 -15.04 15.47 -3.08
C TYR A 100 -15.85 16.38 -2.14
N TRP A 101 -16.56 15.81 -1.18
CA TRP A 101 -17.34 16.59 -0.21
C TRP A 101 -16.47 17.39 0.76
N LEU A 102 -15.30 16.86 1.15
CA LEU A 102 -14.36 17.51 2.07
C LEU A 102 -13.54 18.61 1.39
N THR A 103 -13.03 18.36 0.19
CA THR A 103 -12.14 19.29 -0.54
C THR A 103 -12.91 20.32 -1.36
N ARG A 104 -14.14 20.00 -1.79
CA ARG A 104 -15.04 20.87 -2.58
C ARG A 104 -14.30 21.62 -3.70
N PRO A 105 -13.82 20.92 -4.74
CA PRO A 105 -13.08 21.57 -5.82
C PRO A 105 -13.94 22.64 -6.51
N GLU A 106 -13.32 23.79 -6.80
CA GLU A 106 -13.98 24.92 -7.46
C GLU A 106 -14.28 24.59 -8.93
N ILE A 107 -13.36 23.88 -9.58
CA ILE A 107 -13.52 23.43 -10.97
C ILE A 107 -14.24 22.08 -10.98
N LYS A 108 -15.49 22.08 -11.47
CA LYS A 108 -16.36 20.88 -11.56
C LYS A 108 -16.67 20.45 -12.98
N HIS A 109 -16.42 21.32 -13.95
CA HIS A 109 -16.70 21.08 -15.37
C HIS A 109 -15.47 21.46 -16.19
N THR A 110 -15.03 20.53 -17.02
CA THR A 110 -13.86 20.68 -17.90
C THR A 110 -14.25 20.25 -19.31
N PRO A 111 -14.95 21.13 -20.07
CA PRO A 111 -15.48 20.79 -21.39
C PRO A 111 -14.38 20.48 -22.41
N ASP A 112 -13.18 21.04 -22.25
CA ASP A 112 -12.03 20.84 -23.16
C ASP A 112 -11.24 19.56 -22.88
N ALA A 113 -11.51 18.86 -21.76
CA ALA A 113 -10.76 17.67 -21.37
C ALA A 113 -10.86 16.50 -22.37
N PRO A 114 -12.02 16.19 -22.99
CA PRO A 114 -12.11 15.14 -24.00
C PRO A 114 -11.27 15.43 -25.25
N ASP A 115 -11.25 16.69 -25.70
CA ASP A 115 -10.51 17.08 -26.90
C ASP A 115 -9.00 17.09 -26.65
N LEU A 116 -8.58 17.55 -25.46
CA LEU A 116 -7.19 17.43 -25.02
C LEU A 116 -6.74 15.97 -24.94
N ALA A 117 -7.56 15.08 -24.37
CA ALA A 117 -7.25 13.66 -24.28
C ALA A 117 -7.14 12.99 -25.67
N ARG A 118 -7.99 13.36 -26.63
CA ARG A 118 -7.89 12.88 -28.02
C ARG A 118 -6.61 13.36 -28.69
N LYS A 119 -6.21 14.61 -28.45
CA LYS A 119 -4.98 15.18 -28.99
C LYS A 119 -3.74 14.48 -28.44
N GLU A 120 -3.68 14.23 -27.14
CA GLU A 120 -2.57 13.48 -26.52
C GLU A 120 -2.54 12.02 -26.98
N LEU A 121 -3.70 11.35 -27.09
CA LEU A 121 -3.78 9.99 -27.63
C LEU A 121 -3.28 9.91 -29.08
N ALA A 122 -3.61 10.91 -29.90
CA ALA A 122 -3.12 11.00 -31.27
C ALA A 122 -1.59 11.22 -31.34
N GLN A 123 -1.02 11.96 -30.39
CA GLN A 123 0.43 12.16 -30.27
C GLN A 123 1.17 10.88 -29.83
N MET A 124 0.57 10.08 -28.94
CA MET A 124 1.14 8.81 -28.48
C MET A 124 1.22 7.75 -29.59
N GLY A 125 0.24 7.72 -30.51
CA GLY A 125 0.20 6.77 -31.62
C GLY A 125 -0.27 5.36 -31.22
N SER A 126 -0.08 4.40 -32.13
CA SER A 126 -0.50 3.00 -31.91
C SER A 126 0.42 2.29 -30.91
N MET A 127 -0.16 1.40 -30.08
CA MET A 127 0.63 0.67 -29.08
C MET A 127 1.77 -0.14 -29.69
N ALA A 128 2.95 0.00 -29.09
CA ALA A 128 4.15 -0.71 -29.52
C ALA A 128 4.06 -2.20 -29.20
N ARG A 129 4.86 -3.02 -29.90
CA ARG A 129 4.95 -4.48 -29.67
C ARG A 129 5.29 -4.80 -28.21
N GLY A 130 6.14 -4.00 -27.57
CA GLY A 130 6.51 -4.19 -26.16
C GLY A 130 5.34 -3.97 -25.19
N GLU A 131 4.47 -2.99 -25.47
CA GLU A 131 3.28 -2.70 -24.67
C GLU A 131 2.25 -3.81 -24.80
N TRP A 132 2.03 -4.30 -26.02
CA TRP A 132 1.18 -5.47 -26.27
C TRP A 132 1.67 -6.71 -25.54
N LEU A 133 2.98 -6.93 -25.51
CA LEU A 133 3.58 -8.10 -24.88
C LEU A 133 3.57 -8.00 -23.35
N MET A 134 3.73 -6.79 -22.80
CA MET A 134 3.49 -6.50 -21.39
C MET A 134 2.03 -6.75 -21.00
N LEU A 135 1.07 -6.28 -21.81
CA LEU A 135 -0.36 -6.53 -21.59
C LEU A 135 -0.71 -8.01 -21.64
N ALA A 136 -0.18 -8.74 -22.63
CA ALA A 136 -0.39 -10.17 -22.78
C ALA A 136 0.16 -10.96 -21.58
N THR A 137 1.38 -10.64 -21.12
CA THR A 137 1.98 -11.31 -19.97
C THR A 137 1.23 -10.99 -18.66
N VAL A 138 0.74 -9.77 -18.47
CA VAL A 138 -0.12 -9.44 -17.32
C VAL A 138 -1.46 -10.20 -17.41
N GLY A 139 -2.12 -10.18 -18.56
CA GLY A 139 -3.42 -10.81 -18.78
C GLY A 139 -3.39 -12.33 -18.62
N VAL A 140 -2.41 -13.01 -19.25
CA VAL A 140 -2.24 -14.47 -19.16
C VAL A 140 -2.02 -14.91 -17.72
N PHE A 141 -1.15 -14.22 -16.97
CA PHE A 141 -0.88 -14.62 -15.59
C PHE A 141 -1.96 -14.18 -14.60
N ALA A 142 -2.75 -13.14 -14.90
CA ALA A 142 -3.93 -12.79 -14.12
C ALA A 142 -5.08 -13.80 -14.36
N GLY A 143 -5.27 -14.27 -15.59
CA GLY A 143 -6.26 -15.30 -15.94
C GLY A 143 -5.87 -16.72 -15.51
N ALA A 144 -4.57 -17.03 -15.44
CA ALA A 144 -4.08 -18.36 -15.07
C ALA A 144 -4.03 -18.61 -13.55
N VAL A 145 -4.59 -17.73 -12.70
CA VAL A 145 -4.54 -17.87 -11.23
C VAL A 145 -5.12 -19.22 -10.77
N ASP A 146 -6.19 -19.71 -11.38
CA ASP A 146 -6.78 -21.00 -11.04
C ASP A 146 -5.92 -22.20 -11.49
N PHE A 147 -5.21 -22.07 -12.61
CA PHE A 147 -4.23 -23.07 -13.04
C PHE A 147 -3.08 -23.20 -12.02
N TRP A 148 -2.56 -22.07 -11.52
CA TRP A 148 -1.51 -22.06 -10.50
C TRP A 148 -1.99 -22.56 -9.14
N ARG A 149 -3.26 -22.34 -8.77
CA ARG A 149 -3.88 -22.94 -7.57
C ARG A 149 -3.90 -24.47 -7.65
N HIS A 150 -4.23 -25.02 -8.82
CA HIS A 150 -4.33 -26.47 -9.02
C HIS A 150 -2.97 -27.16 -9.15
N ALA A 151 -1.97 -26.45 -9.67
CA ALA A 151 -0.63 -26.99 -9.89
C ALA A 151 0.14 -27.35 -8.60
N ARG A 152 -0.35 -27.02 -7.39
CA ARG A 152 0.34 -27.19 -6.08
C ARG A 152 1.74 -26.56 -5.99
N ARG A 153 2.23 -25.91 -7.05
CA ARG A 153 3.47 -25.12 -7.09
C ARG A 153 3.13 -23.75 -6.53
N GLY A 154 3.79 -23.33 -5.45
CA GLY A 154 3.49 -22.07 -4.77
C GLY A 154 3.48 -20.84 -5.69
N CYS A 155 2.78 -19.78 -5.27
CA CYS A 155 2.59 -18.53 -6.04
C CYS A 155 3.90 -17.89 -6.57
N HIS A 156 5.04 -18.19 -5.95
CA HIS A 156 6.37 -17.72 -6.35
C HIS A 156 6.79 -18.21 -7.76
N TYR A 157 6.40 -19.42 -8.15
CA TYR A 157 6.76 -19.96 -9.47
C TYR A 157 6.16 -19.14 -10.61
N GLY A 158 4.89 -18.72 -10.47
CA GLY A 158 4.25 -17.87 -11.47
C GLY A 158 4.93 -16.51 -11.64
N LEU A 159 5.46 -15.93 -10.55
CA LEU A 159 6.20 -14.66 -10.62
C LEU A 159 7.55 -14.82 -11.34
N PHE A 160 8.30 -15.87 -11.04
CA PHE A 160 9.56 -16.16 -11.74
C PHE A 160 9.33 -16.49 -13.21
N CYS A 161 8.33 -17.31 -13.55
CA CYS A 161 7.97 -17.58 -14.94
C CYS A 161 7.59 -16.30 -15.70
N ARG A 162 6.83 -15.39 -15.07
CA ARG A 162 6.49 -14.10 -15.69
C ARG A 162 7.73 -13.25 -15.96
N LEU A 163 8.64 -13.15 -15.00
CA LEU A 163 9.89 -12.42 -15.17
C LEU A 163 10.76 -13.03 -16.27
N SER A 164 10.87 -14.37 -16.32
CA SER A 164 11.61 -15.08 -17.37
C SER A 164 11.05 -14.80 -18.76
N ILE A 165 9.72 -14.79 -18.92
CA ILE A 165 9.11 -14.50 -20.23
C ILE A 165 9.40 -13.06 -20.65
N LEU A 166 9.31 -12.08 -19.74
CA LEU A 166 9.59 -10.67 -20.05
C LEU A 166 11.05 -10.41 -20.43
N LEU A 167 11.99 -11.14 -19.83
CA LEU A 167 13.41 -11.10 -20.18
C LEU A 167 13.67 -11.75 -21.55
N LEU A 168 13.11 -12.95 -21.78
CA LEU A 168 13.26 -13.66 -23.07
C LEU A 168 12.60 -12.91 -24.23
N SER A 169 11.54 -12.15 -23.95
CA SER A 169 10.84 -11.37 -24.95
C SER A 169 11.49 -10.02 -25.27
N GLY A 170 12.58 -9.66 -24.58
CA GLY A 170 13.27 -8.38 -24.76
C GLY A 170 12.47 -7.15 -24.31
N VAL A 171 11.40 -7.34 -23.53
CA VAL A 171 10.60 -6.23 -22.97
C VAL A 171 11.29 -5.64 -21.76
N LEU A 172 11.95 -6.48 -20.98
CA LEU A 172 12.85 -6.09 -19.90
C LEU A 172 14.27 -6.54 -20.24
N THR A 173 15.24 -5.67 -19.99
CA THR A 173 16.66 -6.03 -20.04
C THR A 173 17.14 -6.49 -18.66
N TRP A 174 18.28 -7.18 -18.62
CA TRP A 174 18.89 -7.55 -17.35
C TRP A 174 19.36 -6.33 -16.54
N GLU A 175 19.78 -5.26 -17.22
CA GLU A 175 20.13 -4.00 -16.57
C GLU A 175 18.92 -3.37 -15.89
N ASP A 176 17.73 -3.43 -16.50
CA ASP A 176 16.50 -2.92 -15.88
C ASP A 176 16.24 -3.62 -14.54
N VAL A 177 16.38 -4.95 -14.49
CA VAL A 177 16.20 -5.74 -13.26
C VAL A 177 17.24 -5.39 -12.18
N LYS A 178 18.50 -5.19 -12.56
CA LYS A 178 19.55 -4.79 -11.60
C LYS A 178 19.37 -3.36 -11.11
N SER A 179 18.89 -2.47 -11.97
CA SER A 179 18.71 -1.05 -11.67
C SER A 179 17.53 -0.78 -10.73
N GLU A 180 16.63 -1.75 -10.57
CA GLU A 180 15.46 -1.68 -9.67
C GLU A 180 15.87 -1.81 -8.18
N LYS A 181 16.58 -0.79 -7.67
CA LYS A 181 17.12 -0.75 -6.30
C LYS A 181 16.07 -0.98 -5.23
N GLY A 182 14.84 -0.52 -5.45
CA GLY A 182 13.74 -0.67 -4.49
C GLY A 182 13.35 -2.13 -4.22
N ALA A 183 13.43 -2.99 -5.24
CA ALA A 183 13.19 -4.42 -5.08
C ALA A 183 14.31 -5.10 -4.27
N TRP A 184 15.57 -4.72 -4.52
CA TRP A 184 16.74 -5.26 -3.80
C TRP A 184 16.77 -4.82 -2.34
N ASP A 185 16.53 -3.55 -2.05
CA ASP A 185 16.46 -3.02 -0.69
C ASP A 185 15.36 -3.72 0.12
N THR A 186 14.16 -3.85 -0.47
CA THR A 186 13.06 -4.62 0.11
C THR A 186 13.47 -6.06 0.43
N LEU A 187 14.13 -6.74 -0.51
CA LEU A 187 14.53 -8.14 -0.36
C LEU A 187 15.49 -8.31 0.83
N ILE A 188 16.50 -7.45 0.94
CA ILE A 188 17.51 -7.49 2.01
C ILE A 188 16.86 -7.22 3.37
N TRP A 189 16.09 -6.14 3.49
CA TRP A 189 15.43 -5.79 4.75
C TRP A 189 14.42 -6.85 5.18
N PHE A 190 13.64 -7.39 4.24
CA PHE A 190 12.67 -8.43 4.57
C PHE A 190 13.33 -9.73 5.02
N ALA A 191 14.45 -10.12 4.41
CA ALA A 191 15.20 -11.30 4.85
C ALA A 191 15.69 -11.14 6.31
N ALA A 192 16.28 -9.98 6.65
CA ALA A 192 16.76 -9.71 8.00
C ALA A 192 15.62 -9.66 9.03
N LEU A 193 14.51 -8.98 8.72
CA LEU A 193 13.35 -8.86 9.60
C LEU A 193 12.66 -10.20 9.83
N LEU A 194 12.47 -11.00 8.78
CA LEU A 194 11.92 -12.36 8.90
C LEU A 194 12.82 -13.27 9.73
N MET A 195 14.14 -13.16 9.59
CA MET A 195 15.10 -13.89 10.42
C MET A 195 14.93 -13.52 11.90
N MET A 196 14.89 -12.23 12.24
CA MET A 196 14.71 -11.78 13.62
C MET A 196 13.36 -12.22 14.19
N ALA A 197 12.26 -12.08 13.45
CA ALA A 197 10.94 -12.54 13.86
C ALA A 197 10.92 -14.06 14.13
N ASN A 198 11.60 -14.85 13.29
CA ASN A 198 11.75 -16.29 13.49
C ASN A 198 12.54 -16.62 14.76
N GLN A 199 13.60 -15.88 15.07
CA GLN A 199 14.37 -16.07 16.30
C GLN A 199 13.53 -15.70 17.53
N LEU A 200 12.76 -14.62 17.48
CA LEU A 200 11.85 -14.21 18.55
C LEU A 200 10.77 -15.26 18.82
N LYS A 201 10.21 -15.85 17.76
CA LYS A 201 9.28 -16.98 17.84
C LYS A 201 9.95 -18.21 18.47
N LYS A 202 11.15 -18.59 18.04
CA LYS A 202 11.89 -19.73 18.59
C LYS A 202 12.24 -19.56 20.07
N LEU A 203 12.54 -18.33 20.49
CA LEU A 203 12.80 -17.98 21.89
C LEU A 203 11.52 -17.96 22.74
N GLY A 204 10.33 -18.18 22.15
CA GLY A 204 9.07 -18.23 22.88
C GLY A 204 8.50 -16.87 23.27
N PHE A 205 9.11 -15.76 22.83
CA PHE A 205 8.65 -14.41 23.18
C PHE A 205 7.21 -14.16 22.74
N THR A 206 6.80 -14.60 21.54
CA THR A 206 5.42 -14.40 21.05
C THR A 206 4.40 -15.13 21.92
N SER A 207 4.75 -16.30 22.45
CA SER A 207 3.89 -17.08 23.33
C SER A 207 3.86 -16.49 24.74
N TRP A 208 5.02 -16.12 25.29
CA TRP A 208 5.11 -15.45 26.59
C TRP A 208 4.35 -14.12 26.61
N PHE A 209 4.57 -13.26 25.60
CA PHE A 209 3.90 -11.96 25.50
C PHE A 209 2.40 -12.13 25.22
N GLY A 210 2.05 -13.12 24.40
CA GLY A 210 0.67 -13.54 24.16
C GLY A 210 -0.05 -13.92 25.45
N ASN A 211 0.60 -14.69 26.32
CA ASN A 211 0.06 -15.08 27.62
C ASN A 211 -0.01 -13.88 28.57
N LEU A 212 1.03 -13.03 28.65
CA LEU A 212 1.04 -11.85 29.54
C LEU A 212 -0.14 -10.90 29.28
N ILE A 213 -0.38 -10.58 28.00
CA ILE A 213 -1.52 -9.77 27.59
C ILE A 213 -2.81 -10.57 27.67
N GLY A 214 -2.79 -11.84 27.25
CA GLY A 214 -3.92 -12.76 27.26
C GLY A 214 -4.52 -12.95 28.65
N ASP A 215 -3.69 -13.07 29.69
CA ASP A 215 -4.11 -13.20 31.09
C ASP A 215 -4.67 -11.87 31.62
N SER A 216 -4.05 -10.75 31.25
CA SER A 216 -4.48 -9.40 31.66
C SER A 216 -5.81 -8.98 31.01
N ILE A 217 -6.00 -9.30 29.73
CA ILE A 217 -7.22 -9.00 28.97
C ILE A 217 -8.28 -10.06 29.23
N GLY A 218 -7.91 -11.33 29.28
CA GLY A 218 -8.81 -12.46 29.49
C GLY A 218 -9.56 -12.35 30.80
N SER A 219 -8.86 -12.02 31.89
CA SER A 219 -9.48 -11.77 33.21
C SER A 219 -10.50 -10.62 33.20
N THR A 220 -10.32 -9.62 32.35
CA THR A 220 -11.21 -8.45 32.24
C THR A 220 -12.35 -8.65 31.23
N MET A 221 -12.16 -9.51 30.22
CA MET A 221 -13.07 -9.64 29.07
C MET A 221 -13.80 -11.00 28.98
N HIS A 222 -13.83 -11.81 30.05
CA HIS A 222 -14.61 -13.06 30.10
C HIS A 222 -16.05 -12.84 29.61
N GLY A 223 -16.45 -13.53 28.53
CA GLY A 223 -17.79 -13.47 27.94
C GLY A 223 -17.97 -12.46 26.79
N THR A 224 -16.92 -11.71 26.41
CA THR A 224 -16.99 -10.77 25.29
C THR A 224 -16.88 -11.49 23.95
N SER A 225 -17.65 -11.05 22.94
CA SER A 225 -17.55 -11.58 21.58
C SER A 225 -16.14 -11.38 21.01
N TRP A 226 -15.59 -12.41 20.37
CA TRP A 226 -14.29 -12.38 19.69
C TRP A 226 -14.20 -11.25 18.65
N VAL A 227 -15.33 -10.80 18.10
CA VAL A 227 -15.41 -9.68 17.15
C VAL A 227 -15.02 -8.37 17.82
N ILE A 228 -15.48 -8.12 19.05
CA ILE A 228 -15.15 -6.89 19.80
C ILE A 228 -13.66 -6.88 20.15
N ILE A 229 -13.13 -8.02 20.59
CA ILE A 229 -11.70 -8.18 20.90
C ILE A 229 -10.86 -7.94 19.63
N LEU A 230 -11.27 -8.51 18.49
CA LEU A 230 -10.63 -8.27 17.20
C LEU A 230 -10.62 -6.77 16.84
N LEU A 231 -11.74 -6.07 17.00
CA LEU A 231 -11.84 -4.64 16.70
C LEU A 231 -10.95 -3.79 17.61
N LEU A 232 -10.94 -4.06 18.92
CA LEU A 232 -10.08 -3.35 19.88
C LEU A 232 -8.60 -3.58 19.59
N LEU A 233 -8.21 -4.83 19.34
CA LEU A 233 -6.83 -5.19 19.03
C LEU A 233 -6.39 -4.59 17.70
N ASN A 234 -7.27 -4.56 16.70
CA ASN A 234 -7.02 -3.90 15.43
C ASN A 234 -6.92 -2.38 15.57
N ALA A 235 -7.76 -1.75 16.40
CA ALA A 235 -7.69 -0.32 16.69
C ALA A 235 -6.36 0.03 17.38
N ALA A 236 -5.95 -0.75 18.38
CA ALA A 236 -4.65 -0.59 19.03
C ALA A 236 -3.50 -0.72 18.02
N TYR A 237 -3.55 -1.72 17.13
CA TYR A 237 -2.56 -1.90 16.07
C TYR A 237 -2.54 -0.71 15.09
N PHE A 238 -3.70 -0.22 14.68
CA PHE A 238 -3.83 0.92 13.77
C PHE A 238 -3.26 2.20 14.38
N TYR A 239 -3.63 2.55 15.63
CA TYR A 239 -3.16 3.77 16.29
C TYR A 239 -1.70 3.70 16.75
N THR A 240 -1.15 2.52 17.00
CA THR A 240 0.28 2.36 17.28
C THR A 240 1.13 2.86 16.09
N HIS A 241 0.56 2.90 14.88
CA HIS A 241 1.26 3.40 13.71
C HIS A 241 1.66 4.89 13.79
N TYR A 242 1.06 5.69 14.68
CA TYR A 242 1.54 7.04 14.96
C TYR A 242 3.02 7.07 15.39
N PHE A 243 3.51 6.00 16.03
CA PHE A 243 4.89 5.89 16.51
C PHE A 243 5.87 5.29 15.49
N PHE A 244 5.39 4.91 14.29
CA PHE A 244 6.21 4.29 13.26
C PHE A 244 6.32 5.17 12.02
N ALA A 245 7.56 5.37 11.54
CA ALA A 245 7.84 6.06 10.29
C ALA A 245 7.67 5.16 9.04
N SER A 246 7.48 3.85 9.22
CA SER A 246 7.38 2.89 8.12
C SER A 246 6.40 1.77 8.43
N GLY A 247 5.43 1.56 7.53
CA GLY A 247 4.47 0.46 7.63
C GLY A 247 5.14 -0.92 7.62
N ASN A 248 6.16 -1.10 6.77
CA ASN A 248 6.94 -2.35 6.71
C ASN A 248 7.64 -2.64 8.05
N ALA A 249 8.17 -1.61 8.72
CA ALA A 249 8.82 -1.77 10.02
C ALA A 249 7.83 -2.18 11.11
N GLN A 250 6.63 -1.57 11.13
CA GLN A 250 5.59 -1.98 12.07
C GLN A 250 5.12 -3.42 11.84
N ILE A 251 4.88 -3.82 10.59
CA ILE A 251 4.45 -5.18 10.27
C ILE A 251 5.53 -6.18 10.74
N ALA A 252 6.80 -5.89 10.47
CA ALA A 252 7.89 -6.74 10.91
C ALA A 252 7.98 -6.89 12.43
N ALA A 253 7.77 -5.81 13.18
CA ALA A 253 7.92 -5.78 14.63
C ALA A 253 6.69 -6.33 15.37
N LEU A 254 5.49 -5.93 14.95
CA LEU A 254 4.27 -6.09 15.75
C LEU A 254 3.26 -7.08 15.17
N TYR A 255 3.30 -7.39 13.87
CA TYR A 255 2.27 -8.26 13.26
C TYR A 255 2.22 -9.65 13.91
N ALA A 256 3.37 -10.31 14.06
CA ALA A 256 3.43 -11.64 14.67
C ALA A 256 3.01 -11.63 16.15
N VAL A 257 3.29 -10.53 16.86
CA VAL A 257 2.94 -10.34 18.26
C VAL A 257 1.43 -10.20 18.41
N PHE A 258 0.80 -9.29 17.66
CA PHE A 258 -0.65 -9.08 17.69
C PHE A 258 -1.40 -10.32 17.21
N LEU A 259 -0.91 -10.98 16.16
CA LEU A 259 -1.49 -12.25 15.70
C LEU A 259 -1.42 -13.32 16.80
N GLY A 260 -0.29 -13.46 17.50
CA GLY A 260 -0.13 -14.38 18.61
C GLY A 260 -1.11 -14.12 19.76
N VAL A 261 -1.28 -12.85 20.16
CA VAL A 261 -2.27 -12.44 21.17
C VAL A 261 -3.68 -12.79 20.72
N GLY A 262 -4.05 -12.48 19.47
CA GLY A 262 -5.38 -12.79 18.95
C GLY A 262 -5.70 -14.29 18.94
N LEU A 263 -4.72 -15.13 18.55
CA LEU A 263 -4.88 -16.58 18.58
C LEU A 263 -5.06 -17.11 20.01
N HIS A 264 -4.35 -16.54 20.99
CA HIS A 264 -4.49 -16.91 22.39
C HIS A 264 -5.87 -16.55 22.96
N LEU A 265 -6.44 -15.42 22.51
CA LEU A 265 -7.80 -14.96 22.89
C LEU A 265 -8.93 -15.69 22.11
N ASN A 266 -8.64 -16.84 21.51
CA ASN A 266 -9.58 -17.66 20.72
C ASN A 266 -10.20 -16.94 19.50
N ILE A 267 -9.53 -15.93 18.95
CA ILE A 267 -9.98 -15.29 17.70
C ILE A 267 -9.65 -16.21 16.51
N PRO A 268 -10.59 -16.42 15.56
CA PRO A 268 -10.30 -17.16 14.33
C PRO A 268 -9.08 -16.61 13.59
N ALA A 269 -8.15 -17.49 13.24
CA ALA A 269 -6.82 -17.13 12.74
C ALA A 269 -6.84 -16.35 11.42
N ALA A 270 -7.71 -16.73 10.48
CA ALA A 270 -7.80 -16.10 9.17
C ALA A 270 -8.35 -14.66 9.24
N PRO A 271 -9.50 -14.38 9.91
CA PRO A 271 -9.96 -13.02 10.16
C PRO A 271 -8.92 -12.14 10.86
N MET A 272 -8.22 -12.66 11.88
CA MET A 272 -7.20 -11.91 12.59
C MET A 272 -6.02 -11.54 11.67
N ALA A 273 -5.49 -12.52 10.93
CA ALA A 273 -4.37 -12.31 10.02
C ALA A 273 -4.72 -11.32 8.89
N LEU A 274 -5.91 -11.46 8.30
CA LEU A 274 -6.39 -10.59 7.23
C LEU A 274 -6.68 -9.17 7.73
N MET A 275 -7.34 -9.03 8.88
CA MET A 275 -7.66 -7.71 9.45
C MET A 275 -6.38 -6.92 9.72
N LEU A 276 -5.39 -7.50 10.41
CA LEU A 276 -4.11 -6.85 10.64
C LEU A 276 -3.41 -6.45 9.33
N ALA A 277 -3.46 -7.32 8.32
CA ALA A 277 -2.78 -7.09 7.06
C ALA A 277 -3.47 -5.99 6.22
N PHE A 278 -4.80 -5.97 6.16
CA PHE A 278 -5.56 -4.91 5.49
C PHE A 278 -5.44 -3.56 6.20
N THR A 279 -5.53 -3.54 7.53
CA THR A 279 -5.27 -2.35 8.35
C THR A 279 -3.89 -1.77 8.08
N SER A 280 -2.91 -2.65 7.76
CA SER A 280 -1.56 -2.22 7.41
C SER A 280 -1.44 -1.48 6.09
N SER A 281 -2.42 -1.64 5.19
CA SER A 281 -2.52 -0.83 3.97
C SER A 281 -3.29 0.48 4.21
N LEU A 282 -4.13 0.55 5.25
CA LEU A 282 -5.08 1.65 5.50
C LEU A 282 -4.58 2.69 6.52
N TYR A 283 -3.68 2.34 7.45
CA TYR A 283 -3.09 3.34 8.37
C TYR A 283 -2.22 4.39 7.65
N CYS A 284 -2.00 4.16 6.34
CA CYS A 284 -1.59 5.15 5.36
C CYS A 284 -2.62 6.28 5.20
N SER A 285 -3.51 6.57 6.15
CA SER A 285 -4.28 7.81 6.17
C SER A 285 -4.07 8.64 7.45
N LEU A 286 -3.29 8.15 8.41
CA LEU A 286 -3.08 8.83 9.70
C LEU A 286 -2.08 9.99 9.61
N THR A 287 -0.85 9.59 9.28
CA THR A 287 0.41 10.33 9.26
C THR A 287 0.91 10.97 7.98
N GLN A 288 1.44 12.19 7.98
CA GLN A 288 2.28 12.66 6.86
C GLN A 288 3.65 11.97 6.76
N TYR A 289 4.02 11.06 7.66
CA TYR A 289 5.26 10.27 7.55
C TYR A 289 4.99 8.75 7.54
N THR A 290 3.75 8.34 7.77
CA THR A 290 3.36 6.91 7.85
C THR A 290 3.65 6.10 6.59
N HIS A 291 3.70 6.77 5.43
CA HIS A 291 4.00 6.14 4.16
C HIS A 291 4.65 7.13 3.20
N ALA A 292 5.27 6.62 2.12
CA ALA A 292 5.93 7.42 1.08
C ALA A 292 5.02 8.43 0.34
N ARG A 293 3.69 8.39 0.54
CA ARG A 293 2.73 9.45 0.13
C ARG A 293 2.94 10.75 0.92
N GLY A 294 3.44 10.62 2.14
CA GLY A 294 3.48 11.64 3.17
C GLY A 294 4.37 12.84 2.78
N PRO A 295 5.57 12.61 2.23
CA PRO A 295 6.40 13.67 1.64
C PRO A 295 5.72 14.42 0.49
N PHE A 296 4.92 13.76 -0.35
CA PHE A 296 4.18 14.42 -1.44
C PHE A 296 3.07 15.33 -0.89
N PHE A 297 2.38 14.89 0.15
CA PHE A 297 1.37 15.70 0.84
C PHE A 297 1.99 16.84 1.65
N LEU A 298 3.15 16.59 2.28
CA LEU A 298 3.90 17.59 3.04
C LEU A 298 4.44 18.69 2.12
N ALA A 299 4.90 18.35 0.91
CA ALA A 299 5.30 19.34 -0.09
C ALA A 299 4.16 20.32 -0.43
N LEU A 300 2.92 19.85 -0.45
CA LEU A 300 1.73 20.71 -0.61
C LEU A 300 1.33 21.45 0.69
N ALA A 301 1.50 20.80 1.84
CA ALA A 301 1.09 21.34 3.14
C ALA A 301 2.06 22.39 3.70
N MET A 302 3.35 22.34 3.35
CA MET A 302 4.32 23.38 3.74
C MET A 302 3.92 24.75 3.21
N CYS A 303 3.20 24.84 2.09
CA CYS A 303 2.72 26.12 1.58
C CYS A 303 1.49 26.68 2.31
N ARG A 304 0.86 25.91 3.22
CA ARG A 304 -0.09 26.48 4.20
C ARG A 304 0.64 27.23 5.33
N ARG A 305 1.94 26.98 5.54
CA ARG A 305 2.72 27.58 6.62
C ARG A 305 3.57 28.77 6.17
N GLU A 306 3.80 28.95 4.88
CA GLU A 306 4.61 30.04 4.33
C GLU A 306 3.89 31.41 4.26
N SER A 307 2.59 31.47 4.55
CA SER A 307 1.89 32.76 4.75
C SER A 307 2.20 33.41 6.11
N GLY A 308 3.16 32.87 6.88
CA GLY A 308 3.64 33.42 8.15
C GLY A 308 5.16 33.42 8.22
N GLY A 309 5.75 34.53 7.77
CA GLY A 309 7.13 35.03 7.95
C GLY A 309 8.22 34.12 8.52
N GLU A 310 9.31 34.01 7.75
CA GLU A 310 10.68 33.67 8.17
C GLU A 310 10.88 32.36 8.98
N ARG A 311 11.31 31.30 8.28
CA ARG A 311 12.56 30.55 8.59
C ARG A 311 12.87 29.42 7.59
N ASP A 312 13.93 29.67 6.84
CA ASP A 312 15.07 28.79 6.53
C ASP A 312 14.86 27.50 5.72
N LEU A 313 15.14 27.59 4.40
CA LEU A 313 16.25 26.99 3.60
C LEU A 313 16.82 25.58 3.91
N LEU A 314 16.51 24.93 5.03
CA LEU A 314 17.02 23.62 5.41
C LEU A 314 16.18 22.45 4.86
N SER A 315 14.88 22.65 4.64
CA SER A 315 13.93 21.62 4.18
C SER A 315 14.08 21.27 2.69
N ALA A 316 14.44 22.23 1.83
CA ALA A 316 14.71 21.97 0.42
C ALA A 316 15.96 21.09 0.20
N SER A 317 16.93 21.15 1.13
CA SER A 317 18.16 20.35 1.07
C SER A 317 17.96 18.88 1.43
N LEU A 318 16.96 18.57 2.27
CA LEU A 318 16.63 17.21 2.70
C LEU A 318 15.87 16.43 1.63
N ILE A 319 15.01 17.11 0.86
CA ILE A 319 14.26 16.47 -0.25
C ILE A 319 15.21 16.13 -1.41
N ARG A 320 16.21 16.97 -1.71
CA ARG A 320 17.20 16.67 -2.75
C ARG A 320 18.22 15.59 -2.40
N ARG A 321 18.42 15.27 -1.12
CA ARG A 321 19.39 14.27 -0.66
C ARG A 321 18.79 12.89 -0.39
N SER A 322 17.47 12.74 -0.52
CA SER A 322 16.74 11.50 -0.20
C SER A 322 16.28 10.71 -1.44
N PHE A 323 16.72 11.12 -2.63
CA PHE A 323 16.52 10.42 -3.91
C PHE A 323 17.86 10.04 -4.52
#